data_AF-A0A820JTU1-F1
#
_entry.id   AF-A0A820JTU1-F1
#
_cell.length_a   1.000
_cell.length_b   1.000
_cell.length_c   1.000
_cell.angle_alpha   90.00
_cell.angle_beta   90.00
_cell.angle_gamma   90.00
#
_symmetry.space_group_name_H-M   'P 1'
#
loop_
_entity.id
_entity.type
_entity.pdbx_description
1 polymer ?
#
loop_
_entity_poly.entity_id
_entity_poly.type
_entity_poly.pdbx_seq_one_letter_code
_entity_poly.pdbx_strand_id
1 'polypeptide(L)'
;MSSVPIQFLFYAYNPSAGACAQRPSIIGARPNRACIGVPYGAQLNETIIAQTYCPSQTIVDFITSSSIGMIHSNISNPSSGIWIMTVTWTPLVSQFGPQSICAGAIDNSSLQSAPWCITYLVGYESPYLIKFSASPVGIISQNQTIFSIQ
;
A
#
# COMPACT_ATOMS: atom_id res chain seq x y z
N MET A 1 20.86 25.25 -12.76
CA MET A 1 20.30 23.98 -12.26
C MET A 1 19.61 24.28 -10.94
N SER A 2 18.28 24.20 -10.89
CA SER A 2 17.51 24.49 -9.67
C SER A 2 17.34 23.18 -8.89
N SER A 3 17.85 23.14 -7.66
CA SER A 3 17.65 22.02 -6.73
C SER A 3 16.58 22.44 -5.74
N VAL A 4 15.41 21.80 -5.81
CA VAL A 4 14.36 21.98 -4.80
C VAL A 4 14.68 21.02 -3.65
N PRO A 5 14.93 21.50 -2.42
CA PRO A 5 15.14 20.62 -1.29
C PRO A 5 13.84 19.88 -0.97
N ILE A 6 13.84 18.55 -1.14
CA ILE A 6 12.72 17.72 -0.68
C ILE A 6 12.87 17.58 0.83
N GLN A 7 11.97 18.23 1.58
CA GLN A 7 11.94 18.16 3.03
C GLN A 7 10.96 17.05 3.45
N PHE A 8 11.48 16.01 4.08
CA PHE A 8 10.66 14.96 4.69
C PHE A 8 10.59 15.21 6.19
N LEU A 9 9.38 15.32 6.72
CA LEU A 9 9.13 15.41 8.16
C LEU A 9 8.97 13.99 8.71
N PHE A 10 9.88 13.57 9.58
CA PHE A 10 9.77 12.31 10.31
C PHE A 10 9.51 12.63 11.78
N TYR A 11 8.40 12.12 12.32
CA TYR A 11 8.11 12.20 13.75
C TYR A 11 8.78 11.02 14.45
N ALA A 12 9.91 11.27 15.14
CA ALA A 12 10.53 10.29 16.00
C ALA A 12 9.88 10.34 17.39
N TYR A 13 9.23 9.25 17.83
CA TYR A 13 8.59 9.15 19.14
C TYR A 13 8.94 7.83 19.84
N ASN A 14 9.12 7.91 21.17
CA ASN A 14 9.33 6.77 22.07
C ASN A 14 8.04 6.50 22.85
N PRO A 15 7.39 5.31 22.71
CA PRO A 15 6.17 5.01 23.43
C PRO A 15 6.37 5.04 24.95
N SER A 16 5.46 5.70 25.65
CA SER A 16 5.27 5.57 27.09
C SER A 16 4.77 4.15 27.41
N ALA A 17 5.42 3.49 28.36
CA ALA A 17 5.16 2.11 28.74
C ALA A 17 3.77 1.97 29.39
N GLY A 18 2.78 1.54 28.60
CA GLY A 18 1.47 1.10 29.07
C GLY A 18 0.87 0.13 28.06
N ALA A 19 0.58 -1.10 28.52
CA ALA A 19 -0.06 -2.31 27.96
C ALA A 19 -0.19 -2.58 26.43
N CYS A 20 -0.01 -1.62 25.54
CA CYS A 20 0.12 -1.85 24.11
C CYS A 20 1.04 -0.81 23.45
N ALA A 21 2.34 -1.11 23.43
CA ALA A 21 3.35 -0.35 22.69
C ALA A 21 3.53 -0.86 21.25
N GLN A 22 2.67 -1.76 20.78
CA GLN A 22 2.80 -2.35 19.46
C GLN A 22 2.33 -1.35 18.40
N ARG A 23 3.21 -1.07 17.44
CA ARG A 23 2.91 -0.19 16.31
C ARG A 23 1.87 -0.86 15.40
N PRO A 24 0.96 -0.08 14.78
CA PRO A 24 0.09 -0.60 13.75
C PRO A 24 0.91 -1.12 12.55
N SER A 25 0.32 -2.01 11.76
CA SER A 25 0.95 -2.55 10.55
C SER A 25 0.06 -2.33 9.34
N ILE A 26 0.63 -1.86 8.23
CA ILE A 26 -0.08 -1.84 6.95
C ILE A 26 0.07 -3.22 6.31
N ILE A 27 -1.05 -3.92 6.17
CA ILE A 27 -1.13 -5.19 5.45
C ILE A 27 -1.44 -4.99 3.96
N GLY A 28 -2.06 -3.85 3.61
CA GLY A 28 -2.35 -3.43 2.23
C GLY A 28 -3.26 -4.40 1.46
N ALA A 29 -3.84 -3.95 0.35
CA ALA A 29 -4.43 -4.88 -0.63
C ALA A 29 -3.35 -5.61 -1.45
N ARG A 30 -2.14 -5.07 -1.47
CA ARG A 30 -1.01 -5.53 -2.28
C ARG A 30 0.27 -5.53 -1.44
N PRO A 31 1.27 -6.36 -1.82
CA PRO A 31 2.55 -6.37 -1.13
C PRO A 31 3.25 -5.00 -1.22
N ASN A 32 4.01 -4.67 -0.19
CA ASN A 32 4.84 -3.47 -0.18
C ASN A 32 5.83 -3.51 -1.36
N ARG A 33 6.02 -2.36 -2.01
CA ARG A 33 6.84 -2.15 -3.21
C ARG A 33 6.32 -2.87 -4.46
N ALA A 34 5.01 -3.13 -4.52
CA ALA A 34 4.38 -3.60 -5.74
C ALA A 34 4.55 -2.59 -6.88
N CYS A 35 4.66 -3.11 -8.10
CA CYS A 35 4.73 -2.35 -9.34
C CYS A 35 3.56 -2.75 -10.24
N ILE A 36 2.77 -1.78 -10.70
CA ILE A 36 1.48 -2.03 -11.36
C ILE A 36 1.40 -1.17 -12.62
N GLY A 37 1.04 -1.77 -13.76
CA GLY A 37 0.77 -1.03 -14.99
C GLY A 37 -0.62 -0.40 -14.91
N VAL A 38 -0.71 0.90 -15.19
CA VAL A 38 -2.00 1.61 -15.27
C VAL A 38 -2.13 2.30 -16.63
N PRO A 39 -3.13 1.96 -17.45
CA PRO A 39 -3.39 2.66 -18.71
C PRO A 39 -3.95 4.06 -18.46
N TYR A 40 -3.78 4.95 -19.44
CA TYR A 40 -4.30 6.31 -19.35
C TYR A 40 -5.82 6.33 -19.23
N GLY A 41 -6.36 7.26 -18.44
CA GLY A 41 -7.80 7.45 -18.31
C GLY A 41 -8.55 6.33 -17.58
N ALA A 42 -7.90 5.23 -17.21
CA ALA A 42 -8.50 4.18 -16.42
C ALA A 42 -8.53 4.58 -14.94
N GLN A 43 -9.71 4.51 -14.32
CA GLN A 43 -9.83 4.77 -12.89
C GLN A 43 -9.26 3.60 -12.09
N LEU A 44 -8.28 3.91 -11.25
CA LEU A 44 -7.69 3.02 -10.27
C LEU A 44 -8.33 3.28 -8.90
N ASN A 45 -8.69 2.20 -8.21
CA ASN A 45 -9.07 2.22 -6.80
C ASN A 45 -8.09 1.32 -6.03
N GLU A 46 -7.26 1.92 -5.18
CA GLU A 46 -6.33 1.20 -4.30
C GLU A 46 -6.81 1.29 -2.86
N THR A 47 -6.84 0.17 -2.14
CA THR A 47 -7.24 0.14 -0.73
C THR A 47 -6.04 -0.09 0.16
N ILE A 48 -5.76 0.88 1.02
CA ILE A 48 -4.73 0.80 2.05
C ILE A 48 -5.41 0.22 3.29
N ILE A 49 -4.87 -0.87 3.81
CA ILE A 49 -5.43 -1.61 4.95
C ILE A 49 -4.39 -1.61 6.07
N ALA A 50 -4.75 -1.03 7.21
CA ALA A 50 -3.97 -1.07 8.44
C ALA A 50 -4.63 -1.96 9.48
N GLN A 51 -3.79 -2.64 10.26
CA GLN A 51 -4.18 -3.47 11.38
C GLN A 51 -3.61 -2.90 12.68
N THR A 52 -4.46 -2.77 13.69
CA THR A 52 -4.06 -2.55 15.08
C THR A 52 -4.11 -3.87 15.84
N TYR A 53 -3.25 -4.02 16.85
CA TYR A 53 -3.09 -5.27 17.60
C TYR A 53 -3.72 -5.20 19.00
N CYS A 54 -4.26 -4.04 19.35
CA CYS A 54 -4.81 -3.79 20.68
C CYS A 54 -6.21 -3.17 20.59
N PRO A 55 -7.15 -3.61 21.45
CA PRO A 55 -8.54 -3.16 21.38
C PRO A 55 -8.73 -1.66 21.62
N SER A 56 -7.85 -1.02 22.40
CA SER A 56 -7.89 0.41 22.71
C SER A 56 -7.21 1.29 21.66
N GLN A 57 -6.51 0.70 20.69
CA GLN A 57 -5.82 1.44 19.64
C GLN A 57 -6.72 1.63 18.42
N THR A 58 -6.82 2.88 17.99
CA THR A 58 -7.55 3.29 16.79
C THR A 58 -6.60 4.00 15.85
N ILE A 59 -6.73 3.78 14.54
CA ILE A 59 -6.00 4.58 13.55
C ILE A 59 -6.66 5.95 13.45
N VAL A 60 -5.88 6.99 13.71
CA VAL A 60 -6.36 8.39 13.66
C VAL A 60 -6.03 9.04 12.33
N ASP A 61 -4.95 8.60 11.66
CA ASP A 61 -4.52 9.16 10.39
C ASP A 61 -3.74 8.15 9.54
N PHE A 62 -3.76 8.37 8.23
CA PHE A 62 -2.82 7.77 7.28
C PHE A 62 -1.96 8.87 6.66
N ILE A 63 -0.72 8.99 7.11
CA ILE A 63 0.24 9.88 6.48
C ILE A 63 0.56 9.33 5.09
N THR A 64 0.31 10.13 4.06
CA THR A 64 0.49 9.71 2.66
C THR A 64 1.38 10.67 1.89
N SER A 65 2.17 10.10 0.99
CA SER A 65 2.88 10.80 -0.08
C SER A 65 2.37 10.24 -1.39
N SER A 66 1.41 10.92 -2.01
CA SER A 66 0.72 10.50 -3.22
C SER A 66 1.07 11.40 -4.40
N SER A 67 1.01 10.84 -5.61
CA SER A 67 1.20 11.61 -6.84
C SER A 67 0.01 12.54 -7.11
N ILE A 68 0.20 13.54 -7.99
CA ILE A 68 -0.83 14.54 -8.27
C ILE A 68 -2.12 13.92 -8.83
N GLY A 69 -3.27 14.39 -8.34
CA GLY A 69 -4.60 13.93 -8.76
C GLY A 69 -5.11 12.68 -8.03
N MET A 70 -4.32 12.06 -7.14
CA MET A 70 -4.82 11.00 -6.26
C MET A 70 -5.74 11.59 -5.18
N ILE A 71 -6.90 10.98 -4.98
CA ILE A 71 -7.93 11.42 -4.03
C ILE A 71 -8.09 10.36 -2.95
N HIS A 72 -7.96 10.77 -1.69
CA HIS A 72 -8.09 9.89 -0.53
C HIS A 72 -9.52 9.93 0.04
N SER A 73 -10.07 8.78 0.38
CA SER A 73 -11.31 8.69 1.14
C SER A 73 -11.07 9.02 2.62
N ASN A 74 -12.14 9.26 3.36
CA ASN A 74 -12.08 9.21 4.81
C ASN A 74 -11.69 7.81 5.29
N ILE A 75 -11.08 7.76 6.48
CA ILE A 75 -10.75 6.51 7.16
C ILE A 75 -12.04 5.84 7.62
N SER A 76 -12.14 4.53 7.40
CA SER A 76 -13.24 3.72 7.94
C SER A 76 -12.72 2.49 8.67
N ASN A 77 -13.52 2.01 9.61
CA ASN A 77 -13.23 0.85 10.44
C ASN A 77 -14.29 -0.24 10.17
N PRO A 78 -14.10 -1.07 9.15
CA PRO A 78 -15.08 -2.10 8.79
C PRO A 78 -15.13 -3.26 9.78
N SER A 79 -14.08 -3.49 10.56
CA SER A 79 -13.94 -4.63 11.47
C SER A 79 -12.99 -4.28 12.61
N SER A 80 -13.21 -4.85 13.80
CA SER A 80 -12.35 -4.63 14.97
C SER A 80 -10.87 -4.80 14.62
N GLY A 81 -10.09 -3.75 14.86
CA GLY A 81 -8.66 -3.73 14.60
C GLY A 81 -8.26 -3.57 13.12
N ILE A 82 -9.21 -3.42 12.19
CA ILE A 82 -8.94 -3.20 10.77
C ILE A 82 -9.43 -1.81 10.35
N TRP A 83 -8.53 -1.04 9.77
CA TRP A 83 -8.77 0.33 9.34
C TRP A 83 -8.41 0.46 7.87
N ILE A 84 -9.27 1.12 7.10
CA ILE A 84 -9.08 1.25 5.65
C ILE A 84 -9.17 2.70 5.20
N MET A 85 -8.38 3.00 4.16
CA MET A 85 -8.48 4.22 3.37
C MET A 85 -8.34 3.84 1.90
N THR A 86 -9.26 4.34 1.08
CA THR A 86 -9.23 4.11 -0.37
C THR A 86 -8.63 5.32 -1.07
N VAL A 87 -7.75 5.04 -2.03
CA VAL A 87 -7.16 6.03 -2.92
C VAL A 87 -7.74 5.80 -4.31
N THR A 88 -8.32 6.85 -4.86
CA THR A 88 -8.89 6.85 -6.21
C THR A 88 -8.09 7.76 -7.11
N TRP A 89 -7.80 7.31 -8.32
CA TRP A 89 -6.96 8.06 -9.24
C TRP A 89 -7.22 7.70 -10.70
N THR A 90 -7.21 8.70 -11.56
CA THR A 90 -7.31 8.52 -13.01
C THR A 90 -6.12 9.22 -13.66
N PRO A 91 -5.09 8.49 -14.14
CA PRO A 91 -3.89 9.10 -14.67
C PRO A 91 -4.15 9.81 -16.00
N LEU A 92 -3.55 11.00 -16.13
CA LEU A 92 -3.50 11.75 -17.37
C LEU A 92 -2.30 11.34 -18.23
N VAL A 93 -2.37 11.61 -19.53
CA VAL A 93 -1.26 11.35 -20.47
C VAL A 93 0.02 12.10 -20.08
N SER A 94 -0.12 13.28 -19.47
CA SER A 94 1.01 14.07 -18.94
C SER A 94 1.72 13.43 -17.74
N GLN A 95 1.17 12.37 -17.15
CA GLN A 95 1.72 11.65 -16.00
C GLN A 95 2.43 10.35 -16.39
N PHE A 96 2.78 10.19 -17.68
CA PHE A 96 3.50 9.03 -18.21
C PHE A 96 4.73 8.67 -17.35
N GLY A 97 4.93 7.36 -17.16
CA GLY A 97 6.04 6.83 -16.38
C GLY A 97 5.68 6.52 -14.93
N PRO A 98 6.69 6.40 -14.04
CA PRO A 98 6.49 5.96 -12.67
C PRO A 98 5.84 7.05 -11.81
N GLN A 99 4.69 6.73 -11.23
CA GLN A 99 4.00 7.48 -10.19
C GLN A 99 3.96 6.62 -8.93
N SER A 100 4.12 7.20 -7.74
CA SER A 100 4.13 6.41 -6.51
C SER A 100 3.16 6.94 -5.46
N ILE A 101 2.76 6.02 -4.59
CA ILE A 101 2.11 6.33 -3.33
C ILE A 101 2.82 5.60 -2.20
N CYS A 102 3.12 6.31 -1.13
CA CYS A 102 3.55 5.73 0.14
C CYS A 102 2.57 6.12 1.24
N ALA A 103 2.30 5.19 2.15
CA ALA A 103 1.42 5.40 3.28
C ALA A 103 2.05 4.87 4.58
N GLY A 104 1.76 5.54 5.69
CA GLY A 104 2.01 5.07 7.05
C GLY A 104 0.75 5.26 7.89
N ALA A 105 0.38 4.27 8.68
CA ALA A 105 -0.77 4.38 9.58
C ALA A 105 -0.30 4.94 10.93
N ILE A 106 -1.05 5.88 11.51
CA ILE A 106 -0.78 6.50 12.80
C ILE A 106 -1.93 6.16 13.74
N ASP A 107 -1.62 5.57 14.90
CA ASP A 107 -2.62 5.29 15.93
C ASP A 107 -2.86 6.46 16.90
N ASN A 108 -3.88 6.33 17.74
CA ASN A 108 -4.22 7.30 18.79
C ASN A 108 -3.14 7.47 19.88
N SER A 109 -2.16 6.58 19.93
CA SER A 109 -0.96 6.67 20.77
C SER A 109 0.22 7.30 20.02
N SER A 110 -0.03 7.86 18.84
CA SER A 110 0.95 8.46 17.94
C SER A 110 2.05 7.50 17.47
N LEU A 111 1.79 6.19 17.46
CA LEU A 111 2.68 5.20 16.90
C LEU A 111 2.43 5.03 15.41
N GLN A 112 3.50 5.16 14.64
CA GLN A 112 3.48 5.03 13.19
C GLN A 112 3.89 3.62 12.76
N SER A 113 3.20 3.08 11.76
CA SER A 113 3.58 1.83 11.09
C SER A 113 4.86 1.98 10.26
N ALA A 114 5.43 0.84 9.86
CA ALA A 114 6.39 0.85 8.75
C ALA A 114 5.73 1.41 7.47
N PRO A 115 6.49 2.08 6.59
CA PRO A 115 5.95 2.63 5.36
C PRO A 115 5.60 1.52 4.37
N TRP A 116 4.46 1.67 3.73
CA TRP A 116 4.00 0.83 2.63
C TRP A 116 3.92 1.66 1.36
N CYS A 117 4.58 1.24 0.30
CA CYS A 117 4.68 1.99 -0.95
C CYS A 117 4.28 1.14 -2.15
N ILE A 118 3.65 1.77 -3.14
CA ILE A 118 3.36 1.19 -4.45
C ILE A 118 3.86 2.13 -5.54
N THR A 119 4.33 1.54 -6.64
CA THR A 119 4.63 2.24 -7.89
C THR A 119 3.61 1.86 -8.96
N TYR A 120 3.00 2.87 -9.57
CA TYR A 120 2.16 2.77 -10.75
C TYR A 120 2.95 3.21 -11.98
N LEU A 121 3.08 2.34 -12.98
CA LEU A 121 3.65 2.64 -14.28
C LEU A 121 2.55 3.09 -15.23
N VAL A 122 2.42 4.40 -15.38
CA VAL A 122 1.40 5.01 -16.25
C VAL A 122 1.76 4.81 -17.71
N GLY A 123 0.78 4.41 -18.50
CA GLY A 123 0.94 4.12 -19.93
C GLY A 123 1.31 2.67 -20.23
N TYR A 124 1.34 1.82 -19.20
CA TYR A 124 1.53 0.38 -19.32
C TYR A 124 0.26 -0.33 -18.88
N GLU A 125 -0.13 -1.40 -19.58
CA GLU A 125 -1.17 -2.30 -19.08
C GLU A 125 -0.54 -3.34 -18.15
N SER A 126 -1.18 -3.59 -17.01
CA SER A 126 -0.79 -4.69 -16.15
C SER A 126 -0.93 -6.02 -16.90
N PRO A 127 0.04 -6.94 -16.79
CA PRO A 127 -0.10 -8.26 -17.40
C PRO A 127 -1.31 -8.98 -16.77
N TYR A 128 -2.15 -9.58 -17.60
CA TYR A 128 -3.20 -10.47 -17.14
C TYR A 128 -2.69 -11.91 -17.21
N LEU A 129 -2.93 -12.68 -16.14
CA LEU A 129 -2.67 -14.11 -16.18
C LEU A 129 -3.71 -14.76 -17.09
N ILE A 130 -3.26 -15.45 -18.14
CA ILE A 130 -4.13 -16.30 -18.92
C ILE A 130 -4.44 -17.52 -18.05
N LYS A 131 -5.69 -17.64 -17.58
CA LYS A 131 -6.11 -18.79 -16.79
C LYS A 131 -5.87 -20.07 -17.61
N PHE A 132 -5.34 -21.10 -16.97
CA PHE A 132 -4.97 -22.39 -17.58
C PHE A 132 -3.82 -22.35 -18.59
N SER A 133 -3.09 -21.23 -18.74
CA SER A 133 -1.89 -21.21 -19.60
C SER A 133 -0.61 -21.67 -18.89
N ALA A 134 -0.64 -21.75 -17.56
CA ALA A 134 0.48 -22.21 -16.76
C ALA A 134 0.24 -23.67 -16.34
N SER A 135 1.14 -24.55 -16.74
CA SER A 135 1.26 -25.91 -16.21
C SER A 135 2.66 -26.07 -15.59
N PRO A 136 2.78 -26.83 -14.50
CA PRO A 136 4.09 -27.13 -13.94
C PRO A 136 4.91 -27.91 -14.97
N VAL A 137 6.14 -27.47 -15.22
CA VAL A 137 7.11 -28.15 -16.07
C VAL A 137 8.16 -28.82 -15.18
N GLY A 138 8.44 -30.11 -15.41
CA GLY A 138 9.45 -30.88 -14.68
C GLY A 138 8.88 -32.01 -13.80
N ILE A 139 9.77 -32.67 -13.05
CA ILE A 139 9.42 -33.76 -12.13
C ILE A 139 8.88 -33.15 -10.83
N ILE A 140 7.62 -33.44 -10.52
CA ILE A 140 6.99 -33.02 -9.27
C ILE A 140 7.14 -34.14 -8.23
N SER A 141 7.68 -33.82 -7.06
CA SER A 141 7.69 -34.76 -5.93
C SER A 141 6.26 -35.03 -5.45
N GLN A 142 5.91 -36.29 -5.16
CA GLN A 142 4.55 -36.68 -4.76
C GLN A 142 4.00 -35.93 -3.53
N ASN A 143 4.88 -35.34 -2.71
CA ASN A 143 4.51 -34.59 -1.51
C ASN A 143 4.53 -33.06 -1.69
N GLN A 144 4.68 -32.54 -2.91
CA GLN A 144 4.78 -31.11 -3.15
C GLN A 144 3.39 -30.49 -3.42
N THR A 145 2.94 -29.63 -2.52
CA THR A 145 1.64 -28.93 -2.60
C THR A 145 1.75 -27.46 -3.00
N ILE A 146 2.97 -26.93 -3.12
CA ILE A 146 3.25 -25.53 -3.46
C ILE A 146 4.12 -25.47 -4.71
N PHE A 147 3.64 -24.71 -5.70
CA PHE A 147 4.32 -24.45 -6.96
C PHE A 147 4.53 -22.94 -7.11
N SER A 148 5.74 -22.55 -7.50
CA SER A 148 6.00 -21.20 -8.00
C SER A 148 5.97 -21.25 -9.52
N ILE A 149 5.29 -20.26 -10.11
CA ILE A 149 5.31 -19.99 -11.54
C ILE A 149 6.36 -18.90 -11.73
N GLN A 150 7.35 -19.17 -12.57
CA GLN A 150 8.41 -18.23 -12.93
C GLN A 150 8.05 -17.51 -14.23
#